data_AF-A0A7X7D5Z5-F1
#
_entry.id   AF-A0A7X7D5Z5-F1
#
_cell.length_a   1.000
_cell.length_b   1.000
_cell.length_c   1.000
_cell.angle_alpha   90.00
_cell.angle_beta   90.00
_cell.angle_gamma   90.00
#
_symmetry.space_group_name_H-M   'P 1'
#
loop_
_entity.id
_entity.type
_entity.pdbx_description
1 polymer ?
#
loop_
_entity_poly.entity_id
_entity_poly.type
_entity_poly.pdbx_seq_one_letter_code
_entity_poly.pdbx_strand_id
1 'polypeptide(L)'
;MKVEITIDRERCIGSGQCVHLAPQTFDQDDRALAFLKAPPGEPDERTLRAITGCPMAAIALKVGDTTVSADELRNWVTGLRSDDPLVELIGWSSESHHELREAMAAVATTGGDPSTMVELAQAHLAEEDGAYSTITELVDAALVEAFEADRRQIVQALDALGQPEPEGDPKRHDRSAIELAAALEEHIRLEEAVLFPLALAALADREASRC
;
A
#
# COMPACT_ATOMS: atom_id res chain seq x y z
N MET A 1 -3.51 -8.64 -0.48
CA MET A 1 -2.92 -8.78 0.88
C MET A 1 -3.93 -8.25 1.92
N LYS A 2 -3.69 -8.26 3.24
CA LYS A 2 -4.62 -7.61 4.21
C LYS A 2 -3.88 -6.60 5.06
N VAL A 3 -4.36 -5.35 5.05
CA VAL A 3 -3.87 -4.27 5.91
C VAL A 3 -4.78 -4.17 7.14
N GLU A 4 -4.19 -4.18 8.34
CA GLU A 4 -4.93 -4.13 9.60
C GLU A 4 -4.32 -3.14 10.57
N ILE A 5 -5.15 -2.47 11.35
CA ILE A 5 -4.69 -1.68 12.50
C ILE A 5 -4.89 -2.54 13.74
N THR A 6 -3.85 -2.65 14.55
CA THR A 6 -3.88 -3.40 15.80
C THR A 6 -3.61 -2.49 16.99
N ILE A 7 -4.24 -2.78 18.13
CA ILE A 7 -4.07 -2.03 19.37
C ILE A 7 -3.66 -3.01 20.48
N ASP A 8 -2.47 -2.84 21.01
CA ASP A 8 -2.01 -3.48 22.24
C ASP A 8 -2.63 -2.74 23.43
N ARG A 9 -3.69 -3.34 23.99
CA ARG A 9 -4.45 -2.76 25.09
C ARG A 9 -3.74 -2.87 26.44
N GLU A 10 -2.70 -3.70 26.56
CA GLU A 10 -1.87 -3.77 27.77
C GLU A 10 -0.87 -2.62 27.82
N ARG A 11 -0.35 -2.20 26.66
CA ARG A 11 0.53 -1.02 26.53
C ARG A 11 -0.22 0.32 26.50
N CYS A 12 -1.53 0.29 26.22
CA CYS A 12 -2.34 1.49 26.10
C CYS A 12 -2.54 2.18 27.47
N ILE A 13 -1.98 3.38 27.63
CA ILE A 13 -2.13 4.20 28.84
C ILE A 13 -3.33 5.16 28.80
N GLY A 14 -4.16 5.07 27.76
CA GLY A 14 -5.37 5.90 27.61
C GLY A 14 -5.12 7.40 27.39
N SER A 15 -4.05 7.77 26.66
CA SER A 15 -3.69 9.18 26.43
C SER A 15 -4.69 9.98 25.57
N GLY A 16 -5.58 9.31 24.84
CA GLY A 16 -6.56 9.94 23.95
C GLY A 16 -5.99 10.56 22.66
N GLN A 17 -4.67 10.46 22.41
CA GLN A 17 -4.03 11.01 21.20
C GLN A 17 -4.63 10.44 19.91
N CYS A 18 -4.93 9.15 19.88
CA CYS A 18 -5.53 8.51 18.72
C CYS A 18 -6.93 9.02 18.41
N VAL A 19 -7.76 9.23 19.43
CA VAL A 19 -9.11 9.81 19.29
C VAL A 19 -9.04 11.26 18.84
N HIS A 20 -8.06 12.03 19.34
CA HIS A 20 -7.87 13.41 18.92
C HIS A 20 -7.47 13.53 17.44
N LEU A 21 -6.53 12.71 17.00
CA LEU A 21 -5.95 12.76 15.65
C LEU A 21 -6.85 12.10 14.60
N ALA A 22 -7.52 11.00 14.94
CA ALA A 22 -8.39 10.24 14.05
C ALA A 22 -9.70 9.81 14.76
N PRO A 23 -10.60 10.77 15.09
CA PRO A 23 -11.84 10.50 15.85
C PRO A 23 -12.87 9.64 15.12
N GLN A 24 -12.72 9.49 13.79
CA GLN A 24 -13.55 8.61 12.98
C GLN A 24 -13.08 7.15 13.05
N THR A 25 -11.80 6.92 13.35
CA THR A 25 -11.17 5.59 13.37
C THR A 25 -11.07 5.04 14.78
N PHE A 26 -10.72 5.87 15.76
CA PHE A 26 -10.49 5.47 17.14
C PHE A 26 -11.52 6.06 18.09
N ASP A 27 -11.84 5.28 19.12
CA ASP A 27 -12.54 5.75 20.32
C ASP A 27 -11.86 5.19 21.57
N GLN A 28 -12.32 5.62 22.74
CA GLN A 28 -11.90 5.09 24.03
C GLN A 28 -13.10 4.46 24.77
N ASP A 29 -12.87 3.34 25.42
CA ASP A 29 -13.89 2.72 26.27
C ASP A 29 -14.01 3.43 27.64
N ASP A 30 -14.84 2.85 28.51
CA ASP A 30 -15.07 3.33 29.88
C ASP A 30 -13.81 3.33 30.77
N ARG A 31 -12.77 2.58 30.38
CA ARG A 31 -11.45 2.54 31.04
C ARG A 31 -10.43 3.46 30.36
N ALA A 32 -10.88 4.31 29.44
CA ALA A 32 -10.04 5.14 28.59
C ALA A 32 -9.09 4.36 27.66
N LEU A 33 -9.29 3.05 27.45
CA LEU A 33 -8.46 2.25 26.57
C LEU A 33 -8.95 2.35 25.12
N ALA A 34 -8.04 2.59 24.19
CA ALA A 34 -8.37 2.79 22.79
C ALA A 34 -8.96 1.52 22.14
N PHE A 35 -9.91 1.71 21.23
CA PHE A 35 -10.45 0.68 20.34
C PHE A 35 -10.79 1.27 18.95
N LEU A 36 -10.99 0.40 17.96
CA LEU A 36 -11.34 0.78 16.59
C LEU A 36 -12.87 0.86 16.40
N LYS A 37 -13.34 1.93 15.78
CA LYS A 37 -14.77 2.19 15.55
C LYS A 37 -15.26 1.43 14.31
N ALA A 38 -15.85 0.24 14.52
CA ALA A 38 -16.26 -0.70 13.46
C ALA A 38 -15.08 -1.05 12.51
N PRO A 39 -15.17 -1.87 11.45
CA PRO A 39 -13.97 -2.20 10.69
C PRO A 39 -13.39 -0.89 10.17
N PRO A 40 -12.20 -0.48 10.64
CA PRO A 40 -11.65 0.80 10.22
C PRO A 40 -11.55 0.76 8.71
N GLY A 41 -11.95 1.85 8.05
CA GLY A 41 -11.60 2.04 6.65
C GLY A 41 -10.10 1.98 6.46
N GLU A 42 -9.65 2.09 5.22
CA GLU A 42 -8.22 2.12 4.93
C GLU A 42 -7.51 3.22 5.75
N PRO A 43 -6.30 2.94 6.27
CA PRO A 43 -5.57 3.88 7.09
C PRO A 43 -5.22 5.14 6.29
N ASP A 44 -5.92 6.23 6.58
CA ASP A 44 -5.64 7.54 6.03
C ASP A 44 -4.51 8.26 6.79
N GLU A 45 -4.12 9.45 6.31
CA GLU A 45 -3.09 10.28 6.96
C GLU A 45 -3.37 10.53 8.45
N ARG A 46 -4.64 10.71 8.81
CA ARG A 46 -5.05 10.92 10.21
C ARG A 46 -4.84 9.66 11.04
N THR A 47 -5.19 8.52 10.50
CA THR A 47 -5.04 7.20 11.14
C THR A 47 -3.56 6.90 11.39
N LEU A 48 -2.72 7.18 10.43
CA LEU A 48 -1.28 6.98 10.53
C LEU A 48 -0.61 8.02 11.46
N ARG A 49 -1.09 9.28 11.48
CA ARG A 49 -0.76 10.26 12.54
C ARG A 49 -1.16 9.77 13.94
N ALA A 50 -2.32 9.11 14.07
CA ALA A 50 -2.76 8.54 15.35
C ALA A 50 -1.89 7.36 15.80
N ILE A 51 -1.42 6.52 14.87
CA ILE A 51 -0.48 5.42 15.16
C ILE A 51 0.84 5.98 15.68
N THR A 52 1.43 6.93 14.95
CA THR A 52 2.73 7.53 15.28
C THR A 52 2.68 8.42 16.51
N GLY A 53 1.55 9.11 16.73
CA GLY A 53 1.29 9.94 17.90
C GLY A 53 1.07 9.15 19.19
N CYS A 54 0.98 7.81 19.14
CA CYS A 54 0.82 6.99 20.33
C CYS A 54 2.10 7.03 21.21
N PRO A 55 2.04 7.59 22.43
CA PRO A 55 3.24 7.76 23.27
C PRO A 55 3.83 6.45 23.76
N MET A 56 3.05 5.37 23.75
CA MET A 56 3.48 4.04 24.18
C MET A 56 3.73 3.09 23.01
N ALA A 57 3.60 3.57 21.77
CA ALA A 57 3.59 2.74 20.55
C ALA A 57 2.68 1.50 20.69
N ALA A 58 1.49 1.72 21.28
CA ALA A 58 0.48 0.70 21.53
C ALA A 58 -0.44 0.45 20.32
N ILE A 59 -0.28 1.21 19.24
CA ILE A 59 -1.05 1.06 18.00
C ILE A 59 -0.04 0.73 16.91
N ALA A 60 -0.36 -0.24 16.05
CA ALA A 60 0.51 -0.67 14.95
C ALA A 60 -0.28 -0.95 13.68
N LEU A 61 0.36 -0.73 12.54
CA LEU A 61 -0.13 -1.16 11.23
C LEU A 61 0.43 -2.54 10.92
N LYS A 62 -0.41 -3.46 10.45
CA LYS A 62 -0.02 -4.77 9.96
C LYS A 62 -0.33 -4.91 8.47
N VAL A 63 0.57 -5.54 7.74
CA VAL A 63 0.45 -5.84 6.31
C VAL A 63 0.75 -7.32 6.15
N GLY A 64 -0.28 -8.14 5.95
CA GLY A 64 -0.15 -9.59 6.12
C GLY A 64 0.28 -9.93 7.55
N ASP A 65 1.37 -10.69 7.69
CA ASP A 65 1.95 -11.05 9.00
C ASP A 65 2.98 -10.03 9.52
N THR A 66 3.34 -9.04 8.69
CA THR A 66 4.37 -8.03 9.00
C THR A 66 3.78 -6.89 9.81
N THR A 67 4.48 -6.46 10.87
CA THR A 67 4.10 -5.29 11.67
C THR A 67 5.01 -4.12 11.33
N VAL A 68 4.43 -3.01 10.89
CA VAL A 68 5.13 -1.76 10.61
C VAL A 68 5.26 -0.96 11.91
N SER A 69 6.47 -0.51 12.23
CA SER A 69 6.75 0.20 13.47
C SER A 69 6.25 1.64 13.45
N ALA A 70 5.98 2.19 14.64
CA ALA A 70 5.53 3.58 14.78
C ALA A 70 6.61 4.60 14.36
N ASP A 71 7.88 4.23 14.36
CA ASP A 71 8.98 5.13 13.98
C ASP A 71 9.14 5.19 12.46
N GLU A 72 9.01 4.06 11.76
CA GLU A 72 8.92 4.03 10.29
C GLU A 72 7.74 4.86 9.80
N LEU A 73 6.58 4.79 10.47
CA LEU A 73 5.42 5.62 10.13
C LEU A 73 5.60 7.11 10.51
N ARG A 74 6.40 7.44 11.53
CA ARG A 74 6.57 8.83 12.00
C ARG A 74 7.34 9.65 10.99
N ASN A 75 8.34 9.02 10.39
CA ASN A 75 9.17 9.65 9.37
C ASN A 75 8.35 9.96 8.10
N TRP A 76 7.29 9.18 7.82
CA TRP A 76 6.33 9.46 6.76
C TRP A 76 5.48 10.71 7.03
N VAL A 77 4.92 10.82 8.24
CA VAL A 77 4.05 11.97 8.64
C VAL A 77 4.79 13.31 8.59
N THR A 78 6.11 13.32 8.78
CA THR A 78 6.91 14.56 8.86
C THR A 78 7.40 15.11 7.52
N GLY A 79 7.27 14.37 6.42
CA GLY A 79 7.42 14.87 5.05
C GLY A 79 8.67 15.71 4.76
N LEU A 80 9.88 15.15 4.95
CA LEU A 80 11.11 15.88 4.64
C LEU A 80 11.56 15.68 3.17
N ARG A 81 11.25 16.71 2.35
CA ARG A 81 11.93 17.25 1.13
C ARG A 81 11.73 16.59 -0.24
N SER A 82 11.70 17.48 -1.26
CA SER A 82 11.14 17.34 -2.61
C SER A 82 12.14 17.06 -3.74
N ASP A 83 13.42 16.89 -3.42
CA ASP A 83 14.51 16.85 -4.42
C ASP A 83 15.25 15.49 -4.43
N ASP A 84 14.68 14.47 -3.75
CA ASP A 84 15.21 13.12 -3.68
C ASP A 84 14.76 12.29 -4.91
N PRO A 85 15.66 11.55 -5.58
CA PRO A 85 15.30 10.68 -6.71
C PRO A 85 14.14 9.72 -6.44
N LEU A 86 13.90 9.32 -5.19
CA LEU A 86 12.76 8.48 -4.80
C LEU A 86 11.45 9.27 -4.71
N VAL A 87 11.49 10.57 -4.43
CA VAL A 87 10.31 11.45 -4.52
C VAL A 87 9.91 11.63 -5.98
N GLU A 88 10.88 11.81 -6.88
CA GLU A 88 10.61 11.80 -8.32
C GLU A 88 10.03 10.44 -8.73
N LEU A 89 10.65 9.32 -8.33
CA LEU A 89 10.19 7.97 -8.65
C LEU A 89 8.75 7.68 -8.19
N ILE A 90 8.38 8.10 -6.98
CA ILE A 90 7.01 7.99 -6.44
C ILE A 90 6.04 8.90 -7.22
N GLY A 91 6.50 10.08 -7.64
CA GLY A 91 5.75 10.98 -8.51
C GLY A 91 5.43 10.35 -9.88
N TRP A 92 6.38 9.61 -10.46
CA TRP A 92 6.20 8.90 -11.74
C TRP A 92 5.26 7.69 -11.59
N SER A 93 5.40 6.90 -10.52
CA SER A 93 4.46 5.82 -10.23
C SER A 93 3.02 6.32 -10.05
N SER A 94 2.83 7.53 -9.48
CA SER A 94 1.51 8.14 -9.35
C SER A 94 0.82 8.45 -10.69
N GLU A 95 1.58 8.76 -11.75
CA GLU A 95 1.04 8.98 -13.11
C GLU A 95 0.63 7.63 -13.74
N SER A 96 1.50 6.62 -13.65
CA SER A 96 1.22 5.24 -14.07
C SER A 96 -0.03 4.66 -13.39
N HIS A 97 -0.18 4.88 -12.07
CA HIS A 97 -1.35 4.44 -11.31
C HIS A 97 -2.66 5.11 -11.76
N HIS A 98 -2.60 6.37 -12.21
CA HIS A 98 -3.77 7.06 -12.72
C HIS A 98 -4.24 6.42 -14.04
N GLU A 99 -3.32 6.20 -14.98
CA GLU A 99 -3.60 5.58 -16.29
C GLU A 99 -4.13 4.15 -16.12
N LEU A 100 -3.52 3.37 -15.22
CA LEU A 100 -3.99 2.01 -14.89
C LEU A 100 -5.42 2.02 -14.35
N ARG A 101 -5.77 2.96 -13.46
CA ARG A 101 -7.14 3.08 -12.93
C ARG A 101 -8.15 3.44 -14.02
N GLU A 102 -7.80 4.31 -14.95
CA GLU A 102 -8.65 4.63 -16.09
C GLU A 102 -8.87 3.40 -16.99
N ALA A 103 -7.79 2.65 -17.28
CA ALA A 103 -7.88 1.42 -18.08
C ALA A 103 -8.72 0.33 -17.39
N MET A 104 -8.55 0.13 -16.08
CA MET A 104 -9.38 -0.79 -15.28
C MET A 104 -10.86 -0.40 -15.32
N ALA A 105 -11.17 0.88 -15.16
CA ALA A 105 -12.54 1.38 -15.22
C ALA A 105 -13.18 1.19 -16.62
N ALA A 106 -12.38 1.32 -17.69
CA ALA A 106 -12.84 1.07 -19.05
C ALA A 106 -13.22 -0.40 -19.28
N VAL A 107 -12.43 -1.35 -18.77
CA VAL A 107 -12.72 -2.79 -18.81
C VAL A 107 -14.06 -3.11 -18.13
N ALA A 108 -14.32 -2.50 -16.97
CA ALA A 108 -15.53 -2.72 -16.17
C ALA A 108 -16.83 -2.23 -16.82
N THR A 109 -16.76 -1.22 -17.71
CA THR A 109 -17.96 -0.52 -18.23
C THR A 109 -18.43 -1.00 -19.60
N THR A 110 -17.58 -1.66 -20.40
CA THR A 110 -17.88 -1.91 -21.81
C THR A 110 -17.69 -3.34 -22.30
N GLY A 111 -17.41 -4.31 -21.40
CA GLY A 111 -16.84 -5.59 -21.84
C GLY A 111 -15.50 -5.35 -22.55
N GLY A 112 -14.78 -4.33 -22.07
CA GLY A 112 -13.69 -3.68 -22.77
C GLY A 112 -12.54 -4.63 -23.04
N ASP A 113 -11.97 -4.51 -24.23
CA ASP A 113 -10.72 -5.16 -24.58
C ASP A 113 -9.65 -4.82 -23.53
N PRO A 114 -9.07 -5.82 -22.83
CA PRO A 114 -8.08 -5.57 -21.79
C PRO A 114 -6.72 -5.17 -22.35
N SER A 115 -6.52 -5.09 -23.68
CA SER A 115 -5.24 -4.79 -24.32
C SER A 115 -4.53 -3.57 -23.73
N THR A 116 -5.22 -2.43 -23.58
CA THR A 116 -4.64 -1.23 -22.97
C THR A 116 -4.25 -1.44 -21.50
N MET A 117 -5.09 -2.13 -20.72
CA MET A 117 -4.78 -2.44 -19.32
C MET A 117 -3.56 -3.37 -19.22
N VAL A 118 -3.44 -4.35 -20.12
CA VAL A 118 -2.31 -5.28 -20.20
C VAL A 118 -1.02 -4.53 -20.57
N GLU A 119 -1.07 -3.66 -21.58
CA GLU A 119 0.08 -2.84 -22.01
C GLU A 119 0.59 -1.94 -20.88
N LEU A 120 -0.32 -1.21 -20.21
CA LEU A 120 0.02 -0.34 -19.08
C LEU A 120 0.54 -1.13 -17.89
N ALA A 121 -0.04 -2.29 -17.57
CA ALA A 121 0.42 -3.14 -16.47
C ALA A 121 1.84 -3.67 -16.70
N GLN A 122 2.16 -4.06 -17.93
CA GLN A 122 3.52 -4.49 -18.29
C GLN A 122 4.53 -3.35 -18.22
N ALA A 123 4.16 -2.14 -18.68
CA ALA A 123 5.02 -0.97 -18.58
C ALA A 123 5.29 -0.60 -17.12
N HIS A 124 4.25 -0.56 -16.30
CA HIS A 124 4.33 -0.29 -14.86
C HIS A 124 5.26 -1.28 -14.13
N LEU A 125 5.08 -2.60 -14.33
CA LEU A 125 5.94 -3.60 -13.69
C LEU A 125 7.43 -3.47 -14.10
N ALA A 126 7.70 -3.07 -15.35
CA ALA A 126 9.05 -2.88 -15.86
C ALA A 126 9.73 -1.61 -15.31
N GLU A 127 8.97 -0.54 -15.11
CA GLU A 127 9.44 0.68 -14.44
C GLU A 127 9.77 0.39 -12.98
N GLU A 128 8.91 -0.37 -12.31
CA GLU A 128 9.08 -0.78 -10.93
C GLU A 128 10.29 -1.70 -10.70
N ASP A 129 10.64 -2.59 -11.63
CA ASP A 129 11.86 -3.41 -11.50
C ASP A 129 13.11 -2.54 -11.31
N GLY A 130 13.14 -1.34 -11.91
CA GLY A 130 14.18 -0.34 -11.65
C GLY A 130 14.06 0.30 -10.26
N ALA A 131 12.84 0.61 -9.83
CA ALA A 131 12.53 1.31 -8.59
C ALA A 131 12.73 0.48 -7.32
N TYR A 132 12.25 -0.76 -7.33
CA TYR A 132 12.23 -1.66 -6.19
C TYR A 132 13.65 -1.98 -5.72
N SER A 133 14.64 -2.03 -6.62
CA SER A 133 16.05 -2.22 -6.23
C SER A 133 16.54 -1.17 -5.21
N THR A 134 16.01 0.04 -5.25
CA THR A 134 16.37 1.13 -4.32
C THR A 134 15.49 1.12 -3.07
N ILE A 135 14.19 0.85 -3.22
CA ILE A 135 13.24 0.80 -2.10
C ILE A 135 13.52 -0.39 -1.17
N THR A 136 13.94 -1.53 -1.72
CA THR A 136 14.27 -2.74 -0.96
C THR A 136 15.49 -2.58 -0.06
N GLU A 137 16.37 -1.61 -0.32
CA GLU A 137 17.48 -1.27 0.58
C GLU A 137 17.04 -0.40 1.77
N LEU A 138 15.81 0.12 1.76
CA LEU A 138 15.29 1.10 2.72
C LEU A 138 14.27 0.51 3.69
N VAL A 139 13.56 -0.55 3.29
CA VAL A 139 12.47 -1.15 4.07
C VAL A 139 12.79 -2.60 4.48
N ASP A 140 12.12 -3.11 5.51
CA ASP A 140 12.35 -4.47 6.03
C ASP A 140 12.12 -5.57 4.97
N ALA A 141 12.96 -6.60 4.98
CA ALA A 141 12.90 -7.69 4.00
C ALA A 141 11.55 -8.44 4.00
N ALA A 142 10.87 -8.53 5.15
CA ALA A 142 9.54 -9.14 5.22
C ALA A 142 8.48 -8.26 4.56
N LEU A 143 8.67 -6.93 4.56
CA LEU A 143 7.81 -6.01 3.83
C LEU A 143 8.07 -6.11 2.32
N VAL A 144 9.35 -6.19 1.91
CA VAL A 144 9.74 -6.42 0.51
C VAL A 144 9.07 -7.67 -0.05
N GLU A 145 9.17 -8.81 0.64
CA GLU A 145 8.55 -10.06 0.20
C GLU A 145 7.03 -9.94 0.06
N ALA A 146 6.39 -9.11 0.90
CA ALA A 146 4.95 -8.87 0.86
C ALA A 146 4.53 -8.13 -0.42
N PHE A 147 5.31 -7.16 -0.89
CA PHE A 147 5.09 -6.46 -2.17
C PHE A 147 5.45 -7.31 -3.38
N GLU A 148 6.54 -8.08 -3.31
CA GLU A 148 6.88 -9.06 -4.35
C GLU A 148 5.80 -10.14 -4.49
N ALA A 149 5.17 -10.56 -3.39
CA ALA A 149 4.04 -11.47 -3.42
C ALA A 149 2.82 -10.89 -4.15
N ASP A 150 2.63 -9.58 -4.04
CA ASP A 150 1.55 -8.85 -4.70
C ASP A 150 1.80 -8.71 -6.21
N ARG A 151 3.02 -8.26 -6.60
CA ARG A 151 3.48 -8.24 -7.99
C ARG A 151 3.34 -9.60 -8.69
N ARG A 152 3.61 -10.70 -7.98
CA ARG A 152 3.42 -12.07 -8.53
C ARG A 152 1.97 -12.36 -8.94
N GLN A 153 0.96 -11.76 -8.30
CA GLN A 153 -0.43 -11.94 -8.70
C GLN A 153 -0.73 -11.26 -10.04
N ILE A 154 -0.19 -10.05 -10.26
CA ILE A 154 -0.31 -9.33 -11.53
C ILE A 154 0.35 -10.15 -12.66
N VAL A 155 1.57 -10.63 -12.43
CA VAL A 155 2.31 -11.44 -13.43
C VAL A 155 1.54 -12.71 -13.79
N GLN A 156 0.97 -13.42 -12.79
CA GLN A 156 0.16 -14.61 -13.04
C GLN A 156 -1.09 -14.32 -13.90
N ALA A 157 -1.76 -13.18 -13.66
CA ALA A 157 -2.93 -12.79 -14.44
C ALA A 157 -2.56 -12.36 -15.87
N LEU A 158 -1.44 -11.65 -16.05
CA LEU A 158 -0.89 -11.30 -17.36
C LEU A 158 -0.49 -12.54 -18.17
N ASP A 159 0.22 -13.48 -17.54
CA ASP A 159 0.59 -14.76 -18.16
C ASP A 159 -0.66 -15.51 -18.60
N ALA A 160 -1.71 -15.51 -17.78
CA ALA A 160 -2.97 -16.15 -18.13
C ALA A 160 -3.60 -15.52 -19.38
N LEU A 161 -3.66 -14.19 -19.48
CA LEU A 161 -4.18 -13.49 -20.66
C LEU A 161 -3.35 -13.73 -21.93
N GLY A 162 -2.02 -13.91 -21.79
CA GLY A 162 -1.13 -14.22 -22.91
C GLY A 162 -1.28 -15.64 -23.49
N GLN A 163 -1.86 -16.58 -22.74
CA GLN A 163 -2.13 -17.93 -23.23
C GLN A 163 -3.43 -18.00 -24.05
N PRO A 164 -3.50 -18.84 -25.10
CA PRO A 164 -4.74 -19.07 -25.84
C PRO A 164 -5.84 -19.62 -24.92
N GLU A 165 -7.10 -19.29 -25.21
CA GLU A 165 -8.22 -19.87 -24.47
C GLU A 165 -8.26 -21.39 -24.66
N PRO A 166 -8.33 -22.19 -23.58
CA PRO A 166 -8.41 -23.63 -23.68
C PRO A 166 -9.76 -24.03 -24.27
N GLU A 167 -9.76 -25.13 -25.01
CA GLU A 167 -10.97 -25.69 -25.61
C GLU A 167 -11.98 -26.03 -24.51
N GLY A 168 -13.12 -25.34 -24.49
CA GLY A 168 -14.19 -25.52 -23.51
C GLY A 168 -14.30 -24.45 -22.41
N ASP A 169 -13.43 -23.44 -22.36
CA ASP A 169 -13.56 -22.29 -21.44
C ASP A 169 -13.45 -20.93 -22.19
N PRO A 170 -14.49 -20.54 -22.95
CA PRO A 170 -14.49 -19.34 -23.80
C PRO A 170 -14.63 -18.00 -23.04
N LYS A 171 -14.57 -18.05 -21.70
CA LYS A 171 -14.67 -16.88 -20.81
C LYS A 171 -13.46 -16.76 -19.89
N ARG A 172 -12.40 -17.52 -20.18
CA ARG A 172 -11.20 -17.53 -19.36
C ARG A 172 -10.54 -16.16 -19.41
N HIS A 173 -10.43 -15.56 -20.58
CA HIS A 173 -9.84 -14.23 -20.74
C HIS A 173 -10.65 -13.15 -20.01
N ASP A 174 -11.98 -13.19 -20.08
CA ASP A 174 -12.84 -12.27 -19.31
C ASP A 174 -12.56 -12.37 -17.80
N ARG A 175 -12.48 -13.60 -17.27
CA ARG A 175 -12.16 -13.82 -15.85
C ARG A 175 -10.74 -13.34 -15.52
N SER A 176 -9.75 -13.66 -16.35
CA SER A 176 -8.37 -13.23 -16.12
C SER A 176 -8.18 -11.71 -16.23
N ALA A 177 -8.99 -11.02 -17.05
CA ALA A 177 -9.00 -9.57 -17.10
C ALA A 177 -9.56 -8.97 -15.80
N ILE A 178 -10.62 -9.57 -15.23
CA ILE A 178 -11.16 -9.17 -13.92
C ILE A 178 -10.13 -9.44 -12.81
N GLU A 179 -9.46 -10.59 -12.84
CA GLU A 179 -8.41 -10.94 -11.88
C GLU A 179 -7.22 -9.97 -11.98
N LEU A 180 -6.80 -9.60 -13.21
CA LEU A 180 -5.76 -8.61 -13.42
C LEU A 180 -6.16 -7.24 -12.86
N ALA A 181 -7.36 -6.75 -13.15
CA ALA A 181 -7.84 -5.48 -12.62
C ALA A 181 -7.88 -5.49 -11.08
N ALA A 182 -8.35 -6.57 -10.46
CA ALA A 182 -8.38 -6.69 -9.00
C ALA A 182 -6.96 -6.73 -8.39
N ALA A 183 -6.01 -7.42 -9.04
CA ALA A 183 -4.62 -7.46 -8.61
C ALA A 183 -3.94 -6.08 -8.73
N LEU A 184 -4.15 -5.38 -9.84
CA LEU A 184 -3.63 -4.02 -10.05
C LEU A 184 -4.20 -3.02 -9.06
N GLU A 185 -5.51 -3.09 -8.78
CA GLU A 185 -6.15 -2.21 -7.79
C GLU A 185 -5.54 -2.41 -6.39
N GLU A 186 -5.33 -3.66 -5.97
CA GLU A 186 -4.70 -3.99 -4.70
C GLU A 186 -3.22 -3.57 -4.65
N HIS A 187 -2.46 -3.79 -5.72
CA HIS A 187 -1.06 -3.38 -5.84
C HIS A 187 -0.89 -1.88 -5.69
N ILE A 188 -1.58 -1.11 -6.53
CA ILE A 188 -1.58 0.35 -6.49
C ILE A 188 -1.96 0.85 -5.09
N ARG A 189 -2.98 0.24 -4.48
CA ARG A 189 -3.43 0.59 -3.12
C ARG A 189 -2.34 0.37 -2.09
N LEU A 190 -1.63 -0.76 -2.16
CA LEU A 190 -0.55 -1.08 -1.21
C LEU A 190 0.66 -0.17 -1.39
N GLU A 191 1.02 0.15 -2.63
CA GLU A 191 2.13 1.05 -2.90
C GLU A 191 1.87 2.45 -2.36
N GLU A 192 0.72 3.03 -2.69
CA GLU A 192 0.37 4.40 -2.29
C GLU A 192 0.11 4.52 -0.79
N ALA A 193 -0.54 3.53 -0.18
CA ALA A 193 -0.91 3.58 1.24
C ALA A 193 0.19 3.10 2.19
N VAL A 194 1.18 2.35 1.69
CA VAL A 194 2.17 1.67 2.53
C VAL A 194 3.59 1.82 2.00
N LEU A 195 3.90 1.35 0.79
CA LEU A 195 5.31 1.26 0.33
C LEU A 195 5.95 2.64 0.20
N PHE A 196 5.34 3.52 -0.59
CA PHE A 196 5.87 4.84 -0.87
C PHE A 196 5.96 5.69 0.39
N PRO A 197 4.92 5.70 1.25
CA PRO A 197 5.03 6.24 2.58
C PRO A 197 6.28 5.83 3.35
N LEU A 198 6.54 4.52 3.45
CA LEU A 198 7.64 3.98 4.25
C LEU A 198 9.01 4.21 3.62
N ALA A 199 9.12 4.11 2.30
CA ALA A 199 10.34 4.38 1.57
C ALA A 199 10.79 5.85 1.77
N LEU A 200 9.87 6.81 1.64
CA LEU A 200 10.12 8.23 1.91
C LEU A 200 10.57 8.46 3.36
N ALA A 201 9.95 7.75 4.29
CA ALA A 201 10.25 7.81 5.70
C ALA A 201 11.70 7.37 6.01
N ALA A 202 12.12 6.24 5.44
CA ALA A 202 13.45 5.67 5.64
C ALA A 202 14.57 6.56 5.05
N LEU A 203 14.30 7.25 3.95
CA LEU A 203 15.25 8.20 3.34
C LEU A 203 15.53 9.40 4.24
N ALA A 204 14.48 10.04 4.75
CA ALA A 204 14.60 11.21 5.60
C ALA A 204 15.48 10.94 6.85
N ASP A 205 15.41 9.72 7.39
CA ASP A 205 16.21 9.29 8.55
C ASP A 205 17.70 9.05 8.21
N ARG A 206 17.97 8.43 7.04
CA ARG A 206 19.33 8.22 6.54
C ARG A 206 20.08 9.53 6.33
N GLU A 207 19.39 10.58 5.85
CA GLU A 207 19.98 11.90 5.64
C GLU A 207 20.20 12.65 6.95
N ALA A 208 19.24 12.61 7.88
CA ALA A 208 19.38 13.22 9.21
C ALA A 208 20.55 12.62 10.00
N SER A 209 20.79 11.31 9.86
CA SER A 209 21.91 10.59 10.50
C SER A 209 23.28 10.88 9.89
N ARG A 210 23.34 11.58 8.75
CA ARG A 210 24.59 11.98 8.07
C ARG A 210 25.04 13.41 8.42
N CYS A 211 24.23 14.18 9.13
CA CYS A 211 24.52 15.54 9.60
C CYS A 211 24.96 15.55 11.07
#